data_AF-A0A699YNR2-F1
#
_entry.id   AF-A0A699YNR2-F1
#
_cell.length_a   1.000
_cell.length_b   1.000
_cell.length_c   1.000
_cell.angle_alpha   90.00
_cell.angle_beta   90.00
_cell.angle_gamma   90.00
#
_symmetry.space_group_name_H-M   'P 1'
#
loop_
_entity.id
_entity.type
_entity.pdbx_description
1 polymer ?
#
loop_
_entity_poly.entity_id
_entity_poly.type
_entity_poly.pdbx_seq_one_letter_code
_entity_poly.pdbx_strand_id
1 'polypeptide(L)'
;MGCVWGDAGALVPMRNLLESPKLARLPTAARTQLVTGIAAAVCARYQALAEELLTTVRKTESSLKRLKKAQQADAGDGSAMSDSDKITLQLHLDVAEFGQQLVRFGVQPEQ
;
A
#
# COMPACT_ATOMS: atom_id res chain seq x y z
N MET A 1 -6.17 21.67 -12.42
CA MET A 1 -7.22 20.63 -12.41
C MET A 1 -6.84 19.67 -11.27
N GLY A 2 -7.38 19.92 -10.08
CA GLY A 2 -6.99 19.22 -8.86
C GLY A 2 -7.71 17.88 -8.76
N CYS A 3 -6.99 16.78 -8.84
CA CYS A 3 -7.50 15.49 -8.38
C CYS A 3 -7.51 15.52 -6.85
N VAL A 4 -8.70 15.72 -6.29
CA VAL A 4 -8.98 15.51 -4.87
C VAL A 4 -8.91 14.00 -4.60
N TRP A 5 -7.72 13.48 -4.33
CA TRP A 5 -7.53 12.26 -3.55
C TRP A 5 -7.49 12.60 -2.04
N GLY A 6 -8.25 13.63 -1.63
CA GLY A 6 -8.12 14.27 -0.33
C GLY A 6 -8.72 13.48 0.83
N ASP A 7 -9.78 12.72 0.58
CA ASP A 7 -10.70 12.30 1.67
C ASP A 7 -10.82 10.77 1.87
N ALA A 8 -10.21 9.93 1.02
CA ALA A 8 -10.38 8.46 1.05
C ALA A 8 -9.06 7.67 1.04
N GLY A 9 -8.03 8.17 1.74
CA GLY A 9 -6.73 7.49 1.86
C GLY A 9 -6.59 6.68 3.16
N ALA A 10 -5.82 5.59 3.14
CA ALA A 10 -5.53 4.78 4.33
C ALA A 10 -4.91 5.59 5.50
N LEU A 11 -4.29 6.75 5.19
CA LEU A 11 -3.68 7.65 6.16
C LEU A 11 -4.59 8.80 6.63
N VAL A 12 -5.86 8.85 6.21
CA VAL A 12 -6.83 9.86 6.68
C VAL A 12 -6.96 9.89 8.21
N PRO A 13 -7.06 8.74 8.92
CA PRO A 13 -7.11 8.77 10.39
C PRO A 13 -5.85 9.39 11.02
N MET A 14 -4.68 9.15 10.43
CA MET A 14 -3.42 9.72 10.90
C MET A 14 -3.36 11.23 10.66
N ARG A 15 -3.84 11.71 9.51
CA ARG A 15 -4.00 13.15 9.23
C ARG A 15 -4.92 13.83 10.23
N ASN A 16 -6.10 13.25 10.46
CA ASN A 16 -7.08 13.78 11.42
C ASN A 16 -6.50 13.88 12.84
N LEU A 17 -5.65 12.92 13.23
CA LEU A 17 -4.96 12.96 14.51
C LEU A 17 -3.94 14.10 14.58
N LEU A 18 -3.14 14.29 13.51
CA LEU A 18 -2.15 15.35 13.38
C LEU A 18 -2.76 16.75 13.41
N GLU A 19 -3.92 16.91 12.78
CA GLU A 19 -4.69 18.15 12.78
C GLU A 19 -5.48 18.38 14.08
N SER A 20 -5.55 17.37 14.96
CA SER A 20 -6.35 17.49 16.18
C SER A 20 -5.70 18.44 17.19
N PRO A 21 -6.49 19.33 17.83
CA PRO A 21 -5.99 20.22 18.87
C PRO A 21 -5.52 19.47 20.12
N LYS A 22 -5.89 18.19 20.27
CA LYS A 22 -5.41 17.32 21.36
C LYS A 22 -3.94 17.00 21.20
N LEU A 23 -3.48 16.74 19.98
CA LEU A 23 -2.08 16.46 19.69
C LEU A 23 -1.18 17.70 19.89
N ALA A 24 -1.73 18.89 19.59
CA ALA A 24 -1.05 20.16 19.79
C ALA A 24 -0.79 20.48 21.28
N ARG A 25 -1.56 19.89 22.20
CA ARG A 25 -1.38 20.05 23.65
C ARG A 25 -0.28 19.15 24.23
N LEU A 26 0.24 18.20 23.45
CA LEU A 26 1.29 17.29 23.91
C LEU A 26 2.68 17.93 23.78
N PRO A 27 3.61 17.61 24.69
CA PRO A 27 5.02 17.94 24.52
C PRO A 27 5.55 17.42 23.19
N THR A 28 6.44 18.18 22.54
CA THR A 28 6.98 17.83 21.22
C THR A 28 7.57 16.42 21.17
N ALA A 29 8.29 15.99 22.20
CA ALA A 29 8.85 14.64 22.28
C ALA A 29 7.77 13.54 22.29
N ALA A 30 6.70 13.72 23.08
CA ALA A 30 5.58 12.78 23.15
C ALA A 30 4.80 12.75 21.83
N ARG A 31 4.62 13.90 21.19
CA ARG A 31 4.01 14.00 19.86
C ARG A 31 4.82 13.22 18.82
N THR A 32 6.13 13.43 18.76
CA THR A 32 7.00 12.71 17.82
C THR A 32 6.97 11.21 18.06
N GLN A 33 7.10 10.75 19.31
CA GLN A 33 7.02 9.31 19.61
C GLN A 33 5.69 8.69 19.19
N LEU A 34 4.57 9.37 19.45
CA LEU A 34 3.25 8.89 19.07
C LEU A 34 3.09 8.80 17.55
N VAL A 35 3.48 9.86 16.83
CA VAL A 35 3.38 9.90 15.36
C VAL A 35 4.26 8.83 14.71
N THR A 36 5.51 8.70 15.16
CA THR A 36 6.43 7.66 14.66
C THR A 36 5.91 6.26 14.97
N GLY A 37 5.40 6.02 16.19
CA GLY A 37 4.86 4.72 16.58
C GLY A 37 3.63 4.33 15.76
N ILE A 38 2.71 5.26 15.52
CA ILE A 38 1.54 5.04 14.66
C ILE A 38 1.99 4.76 13.23
N ALA A 39 2.91 5.55 12.69
CA ALA A 39 3.41 5.37 11.34
C ALA A 39 4.07 3.99 11.16
N ALA A 40 4.93 3.58 12.10
CA ALA A 40 5.56 2.26 12.07
C ALA A 40 4.51 1.13 12.10
N ALA A 41 3.49 1.24 12.94
CA ALA A 41 2.41 0.25 13.01
C ALA A 41 1.60 0.17 11.70
N VAL A 42 1.30 1.33 11.09
CA VAL A 42 0.58 1.39 9.82
C VAL A 42 1.45 0.83 8.68
N CYS A 43 2.74 1.18 8.61
CA CYS A 43 3.68 0.63 7.64
C CYS A 43 3.76 -0.90 7.74
N ALA A 44 3.95 -1.44 8.94
CA ALA A 44 4.02 -2.88 9.16
C ALA A 44 2.71 -3.58 8.74
N ARG A 45 1.55 -2.99 9.06
CA ARG A 45 0.26 -3.53 8.64
C ARG A 45 0.07 -3.48 7.13
N TYR A 46 0.47 -2.38 6.49
CA TYR A 46 0.41 -2.23 5.05
C TYR A 46 1.29 -3.28 4.35
N GLN A 47 2.53 -3.45 4.81
CA GLN A 47 3.45 -4.47 4.29
C GLN A 47 2.84 -5.88 4.39
N ALA A 48 2.31 -6.26 5.55
CA ALA A 48 1.71 -7.58 5.74
C ALA A 48 0.54 -7.83 4.77
N LEU A 49 -0.32 -6.83 4.56
CA LEU A 49 -1.45 -6.92 3.62
C LEU A 49 -0.97 -7.00 2.17
N ALA A 50 0.07 -6.24 1.82
CA ALA A 50 0.69 -6.26 0.50
C ALA A 50 1.29 -7.64 0.18
N GLU A 51 1.99 -8.26 1.14
CA GLU A 51 2.54 -9.61 1.02
C GLU A 51 1.44 -10.68 0.88
N GLU A 52 0.35 -10.56 1.65
CA GLU A 52 -0.80 -11.46 1.56
C GLU A 52 -1.50 -11.36 0.20
N LEU A 53 -1.68 -10.14 -0.31
CA LEU A 53 -2.26 -9.88 -1.63
C LEU A 53 -1.41 -10.51 -2.74
N LEU A 54 -0.11 -10.22 -2.77
CA LEU A 54 0.82 -10.77 -3.77
C LEU A 54 0.85 -12.30 -3.73
N THR A 55 0.83 -12.89 -2.53
CA THR A 55 0.80 -14.34 -2.36
C THR A 55 -0.48 -14.95 -2.94
N THR A 56 -1.62 -14.32 -2.68
CA THR A 56 -2.93 -14.77 -3.17
C THR A 56 -2.99 -14.66 -4.69
N VAL A 57 -2.57 -13.53 -5.26
CA VAL A 57 -2.55 -13.28 -6.71
C VAL A 57 -1.65 -14.29 -7.44
N ARG A 58 -0.46 -14.59 -6.91
CA ARG A 58 0.43 -15.61 -7.50
C ARG A 58 -0.19 -17.01 -7.47
N LYS A 59 -0.86 -17.37 -6.37
CA LYS A 59 -1.56 -18.67 -6.23
C LYS A 59 -2.75 -18.79 -7.19
N THR A 60 -3.55 -17.73 -7.32
CA THR A 60 -4.71 -17.73 -8.23
C THR A 60 -4.27 -17.77 -9.68
N GLU A 61 -3.25 -17.00 -10.06
CA GLU A 61 -2.67 -17.03 -11.41
C GLU A 61 -2.10 -18.41 -11.77
N SER A 62 -1.34 -19.02 -10.85
CA SER A 62 -0.81 -20.38 -11.03
C SER A 62 -1.93 -21.42 -11.22
N SER A 63 -3.00 -21.31 -10.44
CA SER A 63 -4.18 -22.19 -10.55
C SER A 63 -4.90 -21.99 -11.88
N LEU A 64 -5.05 -20.74 -12.34
CA LEU A 64 -5.63 -20.38 -13.65
C LEU A 64 -4.79 -20.91 -14.81
N LYS A 65 -3.47 -20.78 -14.74
CA LYS A 65 -2.54 -21.35 -15.75
C LYS A 65 -2.68 -22.87 -15.83
N ARG A 66 -2.78 -23.56 -14.69
CA ARG A 66 -2.99 -25.01 -14.65
C ARG A 66 -4.34 -25.42 -15.22
N LEU A 67 -5.41 -24.67 -14.91
CA LEU A 67 -6.74 -24.91 -15.46
C LEU A 67 -6.79 -24.68 -16.98
N LYS A 68 -6.23 -23.57 -17.47
CA LYS A 68 -6.10 -23.29 -18.92
C LYS A 68 -5.31 -24.38 -19.64
N LYS A 69 -4.19 -24.83 -19.05
CA LYS A 69 -3.39 -25.95 -19.57
C LYS A 69 -4.14 -27.28 -19.59
N ALA A 70 -5.06 -27.50 -18.65
CA ALA A 70 -5.91 -28.70 -18.63
C ALA A 70 -7.08 -28.62 -19.64
N GLN A 71 -7.46 -27.41 -20.09
CA GLN A 71 -8.59 -27.18 -20.99
C GLN A 71 -8.19 -27.02 -22.47
N GLN A 72 -6.96 -26.62 -22.80
CA GLN A 72 -6.52 -26.42 -24.18
C GLN A 72 -5.07 -26.88 -24.44
N ALA A 73 -4.94 -27.77 -25.43
CA ALA A 73 -3.74 -27.93 -26.23
C ALA A 73 -3.60 -26.70 -27.16
N ASP A 74 -2.41 -26.09 -27.15
CA ASP A 74 -1.85 -25.28 -28.25
C ASP A 74 -2.57 -23.98 -28.70
N ALA A 75 -2.86 -23.06 -27.79
CA ALA A 75 -3.18 -21.67 -28.15
C ALA A 75 -2.05 -20.73 -27.71
N GLY A 76 -1.44 -20.07 -28.69
CA GLY A 76 -0.20 -19.30 -28.61
C GLY A 76 -0.05 -18.31 -27.45
N ASP A 77 1.19 -18.24 -26.97
CA ASP A 77 1.72 -17.35 -25.94
C ASP A 77 1.70 -15.89 -26.41
N GLY A 78 0.55 -15.25 -26.25
CA GLY A 78 0.40 -13.81 -26.47
C GLY A 78 0.98 -13.06 -25.28
N SER A 79 2.18 -12.51 -25.47
CA SER A 79 2.90 -11.55 -24.61
C SER A 79 2.04 -10.33 -24.23
N ALA A 80 1.11 -10.54 -23.30
CA ALA A 80 0.31 -9.50 -22.66
C ALA A 80 0.56 -9.60 -21.16
N MET A 81 0.99 -8.49 -20.56
CA MET A 81 1.23 -8.31 -19.12
C MET A 81 0.20 -9.10 -18.29
N SER A 82 0.67 -10.03 -17.46
CA SER A 82 -0.22 -10.85 -16.64
C SER A 82 -0.99 -9.97 -15.66
N ASP A 83 -2.18 -10.41 -15.25
CA ASP A 83 -2.93 -9.71 -14.21
C ASP A 83 -2.13 -9.61 -12.90
N SER A 84 -1.24 -10.58 -12.65
CA SER A 84 -0.27 -10.55 -11.55
C SER A 84 0.77 -9.43 -11.69
N ASP A 85 1.25 -9.20 -12.91
CA ASP A 85 2.18 -8.09 -13.20
C ASP A 85 1.47 -6.74 -13.02
N LYS A 86 0.21 -6.62 -13.47
CA LYS A 86 -0.59 -5.39 -13.31
C LYS A 86 -0.82 -5.05 -11.85
N ILE A 87 -1.18 -6.04 -11.03
CA ILE A 87 -1.39 -5.86 -9.59
C ILE A 87 -0.08 -5.52 -8.89
N THR A 88 1.03 -6.16 -9.28
CA THR A 88 2.36 -5.85 -8.73
C THR A 88 2.79 -4.42 -9.05
N LEU A 89 2.57 -3.98 -10.30
CA LEU A 89 2.87 -2.59 -10.71
C LEU A 89 2.01 -1.58 -9.93
N GLN A 90 0.72 -1.84 -9.79
CA GLN A 90 -0.16 -0.94 -9.03
C GLN A 90 0.28 -0.85 -7.56
N LEU A 91 0.59 -1.98 -6.94
CA LEU A 91 1.06 -2.02 -5.56
C LEU A 91 2.38 -1.26 -5.38
N HIS A 92 3.28 -1.31 -6.38
CA HIS A 92 4.50 -0.51 -6.36
C HIS A 92 4.21 1.00 -6.37
N LEU A 93 3.26 1.44 -7.21
CA LEU A 93 2.82 2.83 -7.25
C LEU A 93 2.16 3.25 -5.93
N ASP A 94 1.32 2.39 -5.38
CA ASP A 94 0.61 2.64 -4.11
C ASP A 94 1.59 2.74 -2.92
N VAL A 95 2.61 1.89 -2.86
CA VAL A 95 3.69 1.97 -1.85
C VAL A 95 4.46 3.30 -1.98
N ALA A 96 4.77 3.70 -3.21
CA ALA A 96 5.50 4.94 -3.45
C ALA A 96 4.67 6.17 -3.04
N GLU A 97 3.38 6.18 -3.35
CA GLU A 97 2.47 7.24 -2.91
C GLU A 97 2.31 7.24 -1.39
N PHE A 98 2.14 6.07 -0.77
CA PHE A 98 2.04 5.92 0.68
C PHE A 98 3.27 6.47 1.39
N GLY A 99 4.48 6.17 0.90
CA GLY A 99 5.73 6.75 1.42
C GLY A 99 5.77 8.27 1.29
N GLN A 100 5.34 8.83 0.16
CA GLN A 100 5.26 10.28 -0.01
C GLN A 100 4.25 10.93 0.96
N GLN A 101 3.12 10.28 1.22
CA GLN A 101 2.14 10.77 2.20
C GLN A 101 2.72 10.75 3.62
N LEU A 102 3.47 9.72 4.01
CA LEU A 102 4.15 9.67 5.32
C LEU A 102 5.18 10.78 5.51
N VAL A 103 5.97 11.09 4.47
CA VAL A 103 6.91 12.21 4.49
C VAL A 103 6.18 13.55 4.70
N ARG A 104 5.02 13.75 4.06
CA ARG A 104 4.18 14.94 4.30
C ARG A 104 3.69 15.04 5.74
N PHE A 105 3.55 13.92 6.44
CA PHE A 105 3.20 13.86 7.86
C PHE A 105 4.40 14.00 8.80
N GLY A 106 5.60 14.26 8.27
CA GLY A 106 6.82 14.46 9.06
C GLY A 106 7.48 13.17 9.52
N VAL A 107 7.05 12.01 8.99
CA VAL A 107 7.72 10.73 9.23
C VAL A 107 8.74 10.54 8.13
N GLN A 108 10.02 10.62 8.50
CA GLN A 108 11.07 10.26 7.55
C GLN A 108 11.18 8.74 7.45
N PRO A 109 11.26 8.19 6.24
CA PRO A 109 11.60 6.78 6.08
C PRO A 109 12.99 6.55 6.69
N GLU A 110 13.11 5.57 7.58
CA GLU A 110 14.42 5.05 7.97
C GLU A 110 15.02 4.41 6.71
N GLN A 111 16.19 4.89 6.29
CA GLN A 111 16.86 4.44 5.07
C GLN A 111 17.42 3.02 5.23
#